data_AF-A0A2T3AYV5-F1
#
_entry.id   AF-A0A2T3AYV5-F1
#
_cell.length_a   1.000
_cell.length_b   1.000
_cell.length_c   1.000
_cell.angle_alpha   90.00
_cell.angle_beta   90.00
_cell.angle_gamma   90.00
#
_symmetry.space_group_name_H-M   'P 1'
#
loop_
_entity.id
_entity.type
_entity.pdbx_description
1 polymer ?
#
loop_
_entity_poly.entity_id
_entity_poly.type
_entity_poly.pdbx_seq_one_letter_code
_entity_poly.pdbx_strand_id
1 'polypeptide(L)'
;MAVKTLEVKPLPVPANSAVDFGVQIDDVDVENLSDADFAAIREALYNHHVVVLKNQSGLSPKAQFELTRRFDPASENYGHGKTLDAKRSVLHPDLKTIPHQPQVQVIGNGFYEEYEGLKNITLKHPHHKTFHKDAISEEDDLKYTRFYRWHIDAALYALNPPKVTSLLAVNVPAGRRQTVRYDDGTGDELDVPLGTTAFVSGQRMYNLLSEEDKEFVRTAKVEYAPHPYIWMSPAHSRSDGLGMISEGLELPNSELPPVNEADIKILPMVWKNPVTGNLSLQIHPSAIKAIHLPDGKVMTDLKEVRDLVHRLQRPGIAPKYVYAHDWAEGDCVLFNNQGVIHSVVGAFTPEEKRLFRQCNLASGEGVMGPDGKLY
;
A
#
# COMPACT_ATOMS: atom_id res chain seq x y z
N MET A 1 -19.66 -4.88 -34.97
CA MET A 1 -19.37 -5.96 -34.00
C MET A 1 -19.99 -5.54 -32.67
N ALA A 2 -20.68 -6.43 -31.96
CA ALA A 2 -21.25 -6.09 -30.66
C ALA A 2 -20.11 -5.72 -29.69
N VAL A 3 -20.21 -4.56 -29.05
CA VAL A 3 -19.29 -4.17 -27.97
C VAL A 3 -19.52 -5.17 -26.84
N LYS A 4 -18.57 -6.08 -26.60
CA LYS A 4 -18.63 -7.01 -25.45
C LYS A 4 -18.40 -6.15 -24.21
N THR A 5 -19.42 -5.99 -23.38
CA THR A 5 -19.30 -5.28 -22.10
C THR A 5 -18.43 -6.11 -21.16
N LEU A 6 -17.47 -5.47 -20.48
CA LEU A 6 -16.66 -6.12 -19.46
C LEU A 6 -17.55 -6.61 -18.31
N GLU A 7 -17.37 -7.88 -17.94
CA GLU A 7 -18.10 -8.47 -16.83
C GLU A 7 -17.37 -8.16 -15.51
N VAL A 8 -18.02 -7.39 -14.64
CA VAL A 8 -17.47 -7.01 -13.33
C VAL A 8 -18.15 -7.86 -12.25
N LYS A 9 -17.36 -8.64 -11.51
CA LYS A 9 -17.86 -9.54 -10.46
C LYS A 9 -17.26 -9.17 -9.10
N PRO A 10 -18.03 -9.17 -8.00
CA PRO A 10 -17.44 -9.03 -6.66
C PRO A 10 -16.36 -10.08 -6.40
N LEU A 11 -15.31 -9.70 -5.67
CA LEU A 11 -14.29 -10.67 -5.24
C LEU A 11 -14.90 -11.68 -4.26
N PRO A 12 -14.50 -12.96 -4.33
CA PRO A 12 -14.93 -13.95 -3.34
C PRO A 12 -14.33 -13.60 -1.98
N VAL A 13 -15.17 -13.62 -0.94
CA VAL A 13 -14.78 -13.41 0.45
C VAL A 13 -15.38 -14.48 1.36
N PRO A 14 -14.73 -14.82 2.48
CA PRO A 14 -15.29 -15.76 3.46
C PRO A 14 -16.65 -15.30 4.00
N ALA A 15 -17.51 -16.23 4.43
CA ALA A 15 -18.86 -15.92 4.92
C ALA A 15 -18.88 -15.02 6.17
N ASN A 16 -17.82 -15.05 6.98
CA ASN A 16 -17.64 -14.19 8.16
C ASN A 16 -16.95 -12.84 7.83
N SER A 17 -16.69 -12.57 6.55
CA SER A 17 -16.14 -11.30 6.10
C SER A 17 -17.21 -10.22 6.04
N ALA A 18 -16.80 -9.00 6.36
CA ALA A 18 -17.55 -7.76 6.19
C ALA A 18 -16.89 -6.83 5.15
N VAL A 19 -15.97 -7.37 4.34
CA VAL A 19 -15.41 -6.69 3.17
C VAL A 19 -16.51 -6.41 2.16
N ASP A 20 -16.64 -5.14 1.78
CA ASP A 20 -17.66 -4.61 0.87
C ASP A 20 -17.05 -3.93 -0.37
N PHE A 21 -15.78 -4.20 -0.65
CA PHE A 21 -15.02 -3.65 -1.76
C PHE A 21 -14.28 -4.77 -2.50
N GLY A 22 -13.80 -4.47 -3.70
CA GLY A 22 -13.08 -5.40 -4.53
C GLY A 22 -13.95 -6.06 -5.59
N VAL A 23 -13.50 -6.00 -6.83
CA VAL A 23 -14.10 -6.73 -7.97
C VAL A 23 -13.02 -7.41 -8.80
N GLN A 24 -13.40 -8.44 -9.55
CA GLN A 24 -12.61 -9.01 -10.62
C GLN A 24 -13.24 -8.69 -11.98
N ILE A 25 -12.38 -8.62 -12.99
CA ILE A 25 -12.77 -8.48 -14.39
C ILE A 25 -11.99 -9.51 -15.20
N ASP A 26 -12.73 -10.33 -15.94
CA ASP A 26 -12.20 -11.39 -16.79
C ASP A 26 -12.03 -10.88 -18.24
N ASP A 27 -11.15 -11.53 -19.01
CA ASP A 27 -10.99 -11.34 -20.47
C ASP A 27 -10.68 -9.90 -20.96
N VAL A 28 -9.96 -9.09 -20.18
CA VAL A 28 -9.45 -7.78 -20.63
C VAL A 28 -8.12 -7.95 -21.36
N ASP A 29 -8.00 -7.41 -22.58
CA ASP A 29 -6.72 -7.26 -23.27
C ASP A 29 -6.07 -5.94 -22.87
N VAL A 30 -5.19 -5.98 -21.87
CA VAL A 30 -4.49 -4.79 -21.38
C VAL A 30 -3.44 -4.29 -22.37
N GLU A 31 -2.87 -5.16 -23.21
CA GLU A 31 -1.90 -4.75 -24.26
C GLU A 31 -2.55 -3.85 -25.31
N ASN A 32 -3.84 -4.02 -25.57
CA ASN A 32 -4.60 -3.26 -26.56
C ASN A 32 -5.87 -2.64 -25.97
N LEU A 33 -5.74 -2.03 -24.79
CA LEU A 33 -6.88 -1.54 -24.01
C LEU A 33 -7.62 -0.37 -24.69
N SER A 34 -8.89 -0.57 -25.04
CA SER A 34 -9.74 0.48 -25.59
C SER A 34 -10.08 1.58 -24.57
N ASP A 35 -10.51 2.74 -25.03
CA ASP A 35 -10.97 3.82 -24.14
C ASP A 35 -12.22 3.44 -23.34
N ALA A 36 -13.11 2.64 -23.94
CA ALA A 36 -14.33 2.15 -23.29
C ALA A 36 -14.00 1.17 -22.17
N ASP A 37 -13.09 0.23 -22.42
CA ASP A 37 -12.65 -0.75 -21.42
C ASP A 37 -11.90 -0.06 -20.27
N PHE A 38 -11.02 0.88 -20.58
CA PHE A 38 -10.36 1.67 -19.55
C PHE A 38 -11.35 2.48 -18.71
N ALA A 39 -12.36 3.10 -19.33
CA ALA A 39 -13.38 3.84 -18.59
C ALA A 39 -14.15 2.91 -17.62
N ALA A 40 -14.49 1.70 -18.06
CA ALA A 40 -15.14 0.70 -17.22
C ALA A 40 -14.23 0.24 -16.05
N ILE A 41 -12.95 -0.02 -16.31
CA ILE A 41 -11.97 -0.38 -15.27
C ILE A 41 -11.80 0.77 -14.27
N ARG A 42 -11.71 2.01 -14.76
CA ARG A 42 -11.58 3.21 -13.92
C ARG A 42 -12.79 3.38 -13.01
N GLU A 43 -13.99 3.25 -13.57
CA GLU A 43 -15.23 3.34 -12.79
C GLU A 43 -15.29 2.23 -11.74
N ALA A 44 -14.99 0.98 -12.12
CA ALA A 44 -14.92 -0.14 -11.21
C ALA A 44 -13.92 0.11 -10.07
N LEU A 45 -12.72 0.61 -10.39
CA LEU A 45 -11.68 0.86 -9.40
C LEU A 45 -12.07 1.93 -8.37
N TYR A 46 -12.68 3.03 -8.79
CA TYR A 46 -13.06 4.06 -7.83
C TYR A 46 -14.35 3.72 -7.07
N ASN A 47 -15.23 2.87 -7.60
CA ASN A 47 -16.40 2.37 -6.85
C ASN A 47 -16.06 1.23 -5.89
N HIS A 48 -15.08 0.39 -6.22
CA HIS A 48 -14.77 -0.84 -5.47
C HIS A 48 -13.37 -0.89 -4.89
N HIS A 49 -12.58 0.17 -5.03
CA HIS A 49 -11.20 0.34 -4.51
C HIS A 49 -10.12 -0.63 -5.02
N VAL A 50 -10.47 -1.88 -5.29
CA VAL A 50 -9.56 -2.94 -5.78
C VAL A 50 -10.21 -3.59 -6.99
N VAL A 51 -9.45 -3.75 -8.06
CA VAL A 51 -9.85 -4.45 -9.28
C VAL A 51 -8.81 -5.51 -9.59
N VAL A 52 -9.23 -6.75 -9.76
CA VAL A 52 -8.35 -7.85 -10.19
C VAL A 52 -8.64 -8.15 -11.66
N LEU A 53 -7.70 -7.82 -12.54
CA LEU A 53 -7.76 -8.23 -13.95
C LEU A 53 -7.13 -9.64 -14.04
N LYS A 54 -7.94 -10.63 -14.40
CA LYS A 54 -7.50 -12.03 -14.48
C LYS A 54 -6.78 -12.32 -15.81
N ASN A 55 -5.98 -13.39 -15.83
CA ASN A 55 -5.36 -13.96 -17.04
C ASN A 55 -4.36 -13.03 -17.77
N GLN A 56 -3.58 -12.24 -17.03
CA GLN A 56 -2.62 -11.26 -17.54
C GLN A 56 -1.17 -11.77 -17.54
N SER A 57 -0.92 -13.08 -17.60
CA SER A 57 0.44 -13.65 -17.56
C SER A 57 1.35 -13.16 -18.69
N GLY A 58 0.77 -12.78 -19.83
CA GLY A 58 1.48 -12.22 -20.98
C GLY A 58 1.68 -10.71 -20.95
N LEU A 59 1.20 -9.99 -19.91
CA LEU A 59 1.26 -8.54 -19.85
C LEU A 59 2.71 -8.05 -19.83
N SER A 60 3.10 -7.17 -20.73
CA SER A 60 4.44 -6.58 -20.81
C SER A 60 4.62 -5.48 -19.74
N PRO A 61 5.87 -5.21 -19.29
CA PRO A 61 6.11 -4.09 -18.36
C PRO A 61 5.65 -2.75 -18.94
N LYS A 62 5.77 -2.57 -20.25
CA LYS A 62 5.31 -1.37 -20.96
C LYS A 62 3.80 -1.20 -20.85
N ALA A 63 3.00 -2.22 -21.17
CA ALA A 63 1.55 -2.13 -21.09
C ALA A 63 1.06 -1.98 -19.63
N GLN A 64 1.72 -2.61 -18.65
CA GLN A 64 1.44 -2.37 -17.22
C GLN A 64 1.66 -0.90 -16.82
N PHE A 65 2.78 -0.31 -17.27
CA PHE A 65 3.07 1.10 -17.07
C PHE A 65 2.01 1.98 -17.75
N GLU A 66 1.68 1.72 -19.02
CA GLU A 66 0.70 2.49 -19.78
C GLU A 66 -0.68 2.45 -19.11
N LEU A 67 -1.17 1.27 -18.70
CA LEU A 67 -2.40 1.13 -17.93
C LEU A 67 -2.39 1.98 -16.65
N THR A 68 -1.31 1.90 -15.87
CA THR A 68 -1.19 2.65 -14.61
C THR A 68 -1.17 4.16 -14.87
N ARG A 69 -0.44 4.60 -15.89
CA ARG A 69 -0.34 6.01 -16.31
C ARG A 69 -1.65 6.57 -16.83
N ARG A 70 -2.56 5.76 -17.39
CA ARG A 70 -3.86 6.28 -17.85
C ARG A 70 -4.72 6.87 -16.72
N PHE A 71 -4.48 6.51 -15.46
CA PHE A 71 -5.13 7.13 -14.29
C PHE A 71 -4.58 8.52 -13.95
N ASP A 72 -3.34 8.80 -14.35
CA ASP A 72 -2.71 10.12 -14.27
C ASP A 72 -1.74 10.34 -15.45
N PRO A 73 -2.24 10.87 -16.59
CA PRO A 73 -1.42 11.01 -17.79
C PRO A 73 -0.20 11.94 -17.62
N ALA A 74 -0.19 12.80 -16.59
CA ALA A 74 0.94 13.69 -16.28
C ALA A 74 2.06 12.97 -15.52
N SER A 75 1.81 11.77 -14.98
CA SER A 75 2.78 11.01 -14.22
C SER A 75 3.75 10.23 -15.11
N GLU A 76 5.05 10.39 -14.84
CA GLU A 76 6.12 9.71 -15.60
C GLU A 76 7.14 8.98 -14.72
N ASN A 77 7.22 9.37 -13.44
CA ASN A 77 8.24 8.91 -12.50
C ASN A 77 7.67 7.92 -11.48
N TYR A 78 8.49 6.97 -11.04
CA TYR A 78 8.16 6.03 -9.96
C TYR A 78 7.77 6.78 -8.67
N GLY A 79 6.75 6.28 -7.95
CA GLY A 79 6.10 6.96 -6.82
C GLY A 79 7.00 7.28 -5.62
N HIS A 80 8.12 6.57 -5.49
CA HIS A 80 9.13 6.83 -4.45
C HIS A 80 10.39 7.57 -4.99
N GLY A 81 10.39 7.98 -6.26
CA GLY A 81 11.52 8.65 -6.88
C GLY A 81 12.80 7.81 -6.90
N LYS A 82 13.96 8.47 -6.95
CA LYS A 82 15.27 7.84 -6.73
C LYS A 82 15.61 7.93 -5.25
N THR A 83 15.87 6.81 -4.60
CA THR A 83 16.33 6.80 -3.20
C THR A 83 17.72 7.43 -3.11
N LEU A 84 17.82 8.63 -2.52
CA LEU A 84 19.08 9.37 -2.38
C LEU A 84 20.12 8.63 -1.53
N ASP A 85 19.67 7.81 -0.57
CA ASP A 85 20.52 6.92 0.23
C ASP A 85 19.85 5.55 0.42
N ALA A 86 20.03 4.71 -0.59
CA ALA A 86 19.51 3.35 -0.65
C ALA A 86 19.83 2.50 0.59
N LYS A 87 21.04 2.59 1.16
CA LYS A 87 21.49 1.67 2.22
C LYS A 87 20.83 1.95 3.58
N ARG A 88 20.38 3.18 3.81
CA ARG A 88 19.76 3.63 5.06
C ARG A 88 18.24 3.62 5.02
N SER A 89 17.63 3.36 3.86
CA SER A 89 16.19 3.37 3.69
C SER A 89 15.56 2.02 4.00
N VAL A 90 14.44 2.03 4.72
CA VAL A 90 13.64 0.82 5.00
C VAL A 90 12.97 0.21 3.76
N LEU A 91 12.95 0.91 2.61
CA LEU A 91 12.32 0.42 1.38
C LEU A 91 13.27 -0.37 0.46
N HIS A 92 14.58 -0.21 0.61
CA HIS A 92 15.53 -0.60 -0.43
C HIS A 92 15.88 -2.09 -0.57
N PRO A 93 15.88 -2.95 0.47
CA PRO A 93 16.37 -4.33 0.27
C PRO A 93 15.53 -5.14 -0.75
N ASP A 94 14.32 -4.71 -1.07
CA ASP A 94 13.30 -5.60 -1.65
C ASP A 94 12.92 -5.29 -3.11
N LEU A 95 13.37 -4.16 -3.69
CA LEU A 95 12.99 -3.72 -5.05
C LEU A 95 14.14 -3.90 -6.08
N LYS A 96 13.81 -4.34 -7.30
CA LYS A 96 14.71 -4.34 -8.47
C LYS A 96 14.07 -3.64 -9.67
N THR A 97 14.72 -2.62 -10.22
CA THR A 97 14.20 -1.86 -11.38
C THR A 97 14.36 -2.63 -12.70
N ILE A 98 13.30 -2.76 -13.50
CA ILE A 98 13.40 -3.32 -14.86
C ILE A 98 14.16 -2.33 -15.77
N PRO A 99 15.30 -2.71 -16.39
CA PRO A 99 16.14 -1.78 -17.14
C PRO A 99 15.46 -1.12 -18.34
N HIS A 100 14.61 -1.86 -19.06
CA HIS A 100 13.91 -1.37 -20.26
C HIS A 100 12.59 -0.65 -19.96
N GLN A 101 12.09 -0.74 -18.72
CA GLN A 101 10.90 -0.04 -18.23
C GLN A 101 11.05 0.34 -16.74
N PRO A 102 11.82 1.38 -16.39
CA PRO A 102 12.21 1.68 -15.01
C PRO A 102 11.08 2.04 -14.04
N GLN A 103 9.89 2.37 -14.55
CA GLN A 103 8.69 2.61 -13.76
C GLN A 103 8.10 1.33 -13.16
N VAL A 104 8.52 0.17 -13.66
CA VAL A 104 8.07 -1.14 -13.17
C VAL A 104 9.20 -1.78 -12.36
N GLN A 105 8.86 -2.13 -11.13
CA GLN A 105 9.76 -2.70 -10.13
C GLN A 105 9.45 -4.18 -9.96
N VAL A 106 10.47 -5.00 -9.79
CA VAL A 106 10.37 -6.43 -9.47
C VAL A 106 10.53 -6.61 -7.97
N ILE A 107 9.56 -7.30 -7.37
CA ILE A 107 9.51 -7.61 -5.93
C ILE A 107 9.22 -9.08 -5.75
N GLY A 108 9.65 -9.69 -4.64
CA GLY A 108 9.50 -11.13 -4.52
C GLY A 108 10.33 -11.79 -3.43
N ASN A 109 10.55 -13.08 -3.60
CA ASN A 109 11.40 -13.90 -2.75
C ASN A 109 12.15 -14.93 -3.60
N GLY A 110 13.40 -15.20 -3.24
CA GLY A 110 14.23 -16.25 -3.84
C GLY A 110 15.13 -15.76 -4.97
N PHE A 111 15.95 -16.69 -5.47
CA PHE A 111 16.94 -16.42 -6.53
C PHE A 111 16.37 -16.66 -7.94
N TYR A 112 16.68 -15.75 -8.85
CA TYR A 112 16.33 -15.79 -10.26
C TYR A 112 17.56 -15.50 -11.13
N GLU A 113 17.85 -16.41 -12.06
CA GLU A 113 18.98 -16.28 -12.99
C GLU A 113 18.78 -15.12 -13.97
N GLU A 114 17.58 -14.98 -14.52
CA GLU A 114 17.23 -13.90 -15.43
C GLU A 114 15.74 -13.56 -15.36
N TYR A 115 15.40 -12.28 -15.41
CA TYR A 115 14.03 -11.80 -15.58
C TYR A 115 14.02 -10.37 -16.13
N GLU A 116 13.35 -10.13 -17.27
CA GLU A 116 13.18 -8.78 -17.85
C GLU A 116 14.51 -8.00 -18.02
N GLY A 117 15.60 -8.70 -18.35
CA GLY A 117 16.95 -8.14 -18.50
C GLY A 117 17.76 -7.99 -17.20
N LEU A 118 17.17 -8.28 -16.04
CA LEU A 118 17.89 -8.46 -14.78
C LEU A 118 18.57 -9.83 -14.77
N LYS A 119 19.79 -9.92 -14.23
CA LYS A 119 20.55 -11.17 -14.14
C LYS A 119 21.03 -11.45 -12.72
N ASN A 120 20.96 -12.71 -12.31
CA ASN A 120 21.41 -13.23 -11.02
C ASN A 120 20.90 -12.40 -9.83
N ILE A 121 19.58 -12.15 -9.80
CA ILE A 121 18.96 -11.38 -8.74
C ILE A 121 18.46 -12.30 -7.63
N THR A 122 18.65 -11.86 -6.39
CA THR A 122 17.96 -12.43 -5.22
C THR A 122 16.94 -11.41 -4.75
N LEU A 123 15.67 -11.81 -4.78
CA LEU A 123 14.57 -11.05 -4.21
C LEU A 123 14.37 -11.47 -2.75
N LYS A 124 13.98 -10.53 -1.89
CA LYS A 124 13.74 -10.78 -0.48
C LYS A 124 12.35 -10.30 -0.13
N HIS A 125 11.55 -11.20 0.45
CA HIS A 125 10.24 -10.80 0.96
C HIS A 125 10.41 -9.98 2.25
N PRO A 126 9.69 -8.85 2.40
CA PRO A 126 9.66 -8.13 3.66
C PRO A 126 9.13 -9.04 4.78
N HIS A 127 9.78 -9.01 5.94
CA HIS A 127 9.46 -9.91 7.05
C HIS A 127 9.36 -9.12 8.34
N HIS A 128 8.33 -9.38 9.16
CA HIS A 128 8.07 -8.63 10.39
C HIS A 128 9.28 -8.56 11.32
N LYS A 129 10.12 -9.61 11.41
CA LYS A 129 11.30 -9.67 12.28
C LYS A 129 12.37 -8.60 12.00
N THR A 130 12.34 -7.96 10.83
CA THR A 130 13.31 -6.91 10.48
C THR A 130 12.77 -5.51 10.70
N PHE A 131 11.51 -5.35 11.11
CA PHE A 131 10.87 -4.04 11.21
C PHE A 131 10.01 -3.85 12.47
N HIS A 132 9.46 -4.94 13.02
CA HIS A 132 8.65 -4.90 14.24
C HIS A 132 9.55 -4.92 15.47
N LYS A 133 9.04 -4.38 16.58
CA LYS A 133 9.76 -4.37 17.86
C LYS A 133 9.96 -5.78 18.41
N ASP A 134 8.91 -6.56 18.34
CA ASP A 134 8.86 -7.95 18.78
C ASP A 134 8.67 -8.85 17.55
N ALA A 135 9.32 -10.00 17.55
CA ALA A 135 9.21 -10.99 16.48
C ALA A 135 8.47 -12.23 16.99
N ILE A 136 7.73 -12.89 16.10
CA ILE A 136 7.30 -14.28 16.29
C ILE A 136 8.55 -15.15 16.47
N SER A 137 8.50 -16.11 17.40
CA SER A 137 9.63 -17.01 17.66
C SER A 137 9.99 -17.85 16.43
N GLU A 138 11.25 -18.29 16.32
CA GLU A 138 11.71 -19.08 15.18
C GLU A 138 10.96 -20.40 15.00
N GLU A 139 10.47 -21.01 16.08
CA GLU A 139 9.68 -22.25 16.06
C GLU A 139 8.29 -22.04 15.43
N ASP A 140 7.68 -20.87 15.69
CA ASP A 140 6.37 -20.50 15.17
C ASP A 140 6.45 -19.77 13.81
N ASP A 141 7.65 -19.33 13.42
CA ASP A 141 7.94 -18.72 12.11
C ASP A 141 7.55 -19.73 11.01
N LEU A 142 7.04 -19.25 9.88
CA LEU A 142 6.39 -20.04 8.82
C LEU A 142 4.96 -20.56 9.12
N LYS A 143 4.58 -20.82 10.38
CA LYS A 143 3.16 -21.11 10.71
C LYS A 143 2.38 -19.83 10.96
N TYR A 144 2.98 -18.92 11.70
CA TYR A 144 2.41 -17.62 12.02
C TYR A 144 3.17 -16.49 11.33
N THR A 145 2.49 -15.39 11.06
CA THR A 145 3.07 -14.20 10.45
C THR A 145 2.38 -12.94 10.98
N ARG A 146 2.78 -11.77 10.49
CA ARG A 146 2.19 -10.46 10.81
C ARG A 146 2.00 -9.65 9.54
N PHE A 147 1.12 -8.66 9.58
CA PHE A 147 1.17 -7.60 8.58
C PHE A 147 2.53 -6.92 8.68
N TYR A 148 3.30 -6.91 7.59
CA TYR A 148 4.63 -6.29 7.62
C TYR A 148 4.54 -4.81 7.96
N ARG A 149 3.72 -4.06 7.20
CA ARG A 149 3.49 -2.63 7.39
C ARG A 149 2.24 -2.21 6.64
N TRP A 150 1.23 -1.72 7.36
CA TRP A 150 0.09 -1.05 6.75
C TRP A 150 0.52 0.32 6.22
N HIS A 151 0.30 0.57 4.93
CA HIS A 151 0.77 1.79 4.30
C HIS A 151 -0.02 2.20 3.05
N ILE A 152 0.29 3.42 2.62
CA ILE A 152 -0.03 4.00 1.32
C ILE A 152 1.26 3.99 0.50
N ASP A 153 1.23 3.62 -0.77
CA ASP A 153 2.40 3.81 -1.63
C ASP A 153 2.60 5.32 -1.83
N ALA A 154 3.66 5.91 -1.28
CA ALA A 154 3.97 7.32 -1.46
C ALA A 154 5.39 7.66 -0.98
N ALA A 155 6.08 8.60 -1.62
CA ALA A 155 7.33 9.13 -1.07
C ALA A 155 7.11 9.91 0.24
N LEU A 156 5.96 10.60 0.36
CA LEU A 156 5.56 11.48 1.48
C LEU A 156 6.53 12.65 1.73
N TYR A 157 7.40 12.92 0.77
CA TYR A 157 8.32 14.05 0.73
C TYR A 157 8.60 14.38 -0.75
N ALA A 158 8.49 15.65 -1.12
CA ALA A 158 8.55 16.21 -2.48
C ALA A 158 7.46 15.71 -3.45
N LEU A 159 7.29 14.39 -3.60
CA LEU A 159 6.37 13.76 -4.55
C LEU A 159 4.97 13.57 -3.97
N ASN A 160 3.95 13.73 -4.81
CA ASN A 160 2.55 13.50 -4.41
C ASN A 160 2.22 11.99 -4.41
N PRO A 161 1.34 11.54 -3.49
CA PRO A 161 0.91 10.15 -3.45
C PRO A 161 0.31 9.66 -4.78
N PRO A 162 0.79 8.55 -5.35
CA PRO A 162 0.16 7.87 -6.48
C PRO A 162 -1.36 7.74 -6.35
N LYS A 163 -2.07 7.88 -7.46
CA LYS A 163 -3.53 7.63 -7.52
C LYS A 163 -3.85 6.14 -7.48
N VAL A 164 -3.11 5.36 -8.26
CA VAL A 164 -3.31 3.93 -8.46
C VAL A 164 -1.95 3.24 -8.48
N THR A 165 -1.91 2.04 -7.90
CA THR A 165 -0.81 1.10 -8.06
C THR A 165 -1.31 -0.14 -8.80
N SER A 166 -0.49 -0.67 -9.70
CA SER A 166 -0.69 -2.00 -10.28
C SER A 166 0.32 -3.01 -9.74
N LEU A 167 -0.15 -4.21 -9.42
CA LEU A 167 0.65 -5.36 -9.01
C LEU A 167 0.29 -6.55 -9.88
N LEU A 168 1.26 -7.09 -10.60
CA LEU A 168 1.10 -8.28 -11.42
C LEU A 168 1.83 -9.48 -10.79
N ALA A 169 1.09 -10.56 -10.57
CA ALA A 169 1.62 -11.85 -10.18
C ALA A 169 2.26 -12.56 -11.39
N VAL A 170 3.58 -12.80 -11.31
CA VAL A 170 4.32 -13.53 -12.34
C VAL A 170 4.61 -14.95 -11.88
N ASN A 171 5.04 -15.10 -10.62
CA ASN A 171 5.22 -16.38 -9.99
C ASN A 171 4.70 -16.33 -8.55
N VAL A 172 3.81 -17.27 -8.22
CA VAL A 172 3.13 -17.33 -6.92
C VAL A 172 3.48 -18.66 -6.25
N PRO A 173 3.88 -18.67 -4.96
CA PRO A 173 4.12 -19.91 -4.24
C PRO A 173 2.80 -20.68 -4.05
N ALA A 174 2.82 -22.00 -4.27
CA ALA A 174 1.60 -22.81 -4.18
C ALA A 174 1.35 -23.35 -2.76
N GLY A 175 0.08 -23.33 -2.34
CA GLY A 175 -0.49 -24.30 -1.40
C GLY A 175 -0.27 -24.08 0.10
N ARG A 176 0.62 -23.18 0.52
CA ARG A 176 0.83 -22.88 1.95
C ARG A 176 -0.03 -21.70 2.42
N ARG A 177 -0.60 -21.85 3.61
CA ARG A 177 -1.33 -20.80 4.33
C ARG A 177 -0.62 -20.52 5.65
N GLN A 178 -0.86 -19.34 6.21
CA GLN A 178 -0.32 -18.91 7.49
C GLN A 178 -1.38 -18.18 8.29
N THR A 179 -1.23 -18.16 9.61
CA THR A 179 -2.09 -17.38 10.49
C THR A 179 -1.40 -16.06 10.84
N VAL A 180 -2.01 -14.95 10.46
CA VAL A 180 -1.63 -13.63 10.95
C VAL A 180 -2.03 -13.52 12.42
N ARG A 181 -1.09 -13.14 13.28
CA ARG A 181 -1.36 -12.76 14.68
C ARG A 181 -1.17 -11.27 14.85
N TYR A 182 -2.13 -10.60 15.49
CA TYR A 182 -2.02 -9.16 15.73
C TYR A 182 -1.14 -8.86 16.95
N ASP A 183 -1.20 -9.74 17.96
CA ASP A 183 -0.41 -9.64 19.21
C ASP A 183 -0.44 -8.24 19.85
N ASP A 184 -1.61 -7.59 19.81
CA ASP A 184 -1.86 -6.25 20.35
C ASP A 184 -2.81 -6.27 21.57
N GLY A 185 -3.06 -7.48 22.10
CA GLY A 185 -3.97 -7.73 23.22
C GLY A 185 -5.42 -8.03 22.85
N THR A 186 -5.80 -7.90 21.57
CA THR A 186 -7.17 -8.21 21.11
C THR A 186 -7.44 -9.72 20.98
N GLY A 187 -6.40 -10.51 20.73
CA GLY A 187 -6.53 -11.91 20.34
C GLY A 187 -6.97 -12.09 18.88
N ASP A 188 -6.98 -11.02 18.07
CA ASP A 188 -7.29 -11.10 16.65
C ASP A 188 -6.28 -11.97 15.90
N GLU A 189 -6.80 -12.88 15.08
CA GLU A 189 -6.04 -13.70 14.14
C GLU A 189 -6.74 -13.72 12.77
N LEU A 190 -5.98 -13.93 11.70
CA LEU A 190 -6.50 -14.05 10.34
C LEU A 190 -5.73 -15.12 9.55
N ASP A 191 -6.43 -16.15 9.07
CA ASP A 191 -5.86 -17.14 8.15
C ASP A 191 -5.72 -16.56 6.74
N VAL A 192 -4.51 -16.64 6.17
CA VAL A 192 -4.17 -16.05 4.88
C VAL A 192 -3.36 -16.99 3.98
N PRO A 193 -3.50 -16.88 2.65
CA PRO A 193 -2.53 -17.49 1.73
C PRO A 193 -1.12 -16.91 1.92
N LEU A 194 -0.09 -17.73 1.69
CA LEU A 194 1.30 -17.29 1.73
C LEU A 194 1.56 -16.17 0.71
N GLY A 195 2.17 -15.06 1.13
CA GLY A 195 2.56 -13.98 0.22
C GLY A 195 1.42 -13.11 -0.26
N THR A 196 0.27 -13.16 0.44
CA THR A 196 -0.88 -12.33 0.14
C THR A 196 -0.55 -10.84 0.23
N THR A 197 -1.33 -10.04 -0.47
CA THR A 197 -1.44 -8.61 -0.21
C THR A 197 -2.77 -8.38 0.46
N ALA A 198 -2.72 -7.88 1.69
CA ALA A 198 -3.89 -7.54 2.48
C ALA A 198 -4.29 -6.09 2.22
N PHE A 199 -5.58 -5.86 2.00
CA PHE A 199 -6.17 -4.55 1.76
C PHE A 199 -7.27 -4.26 2.79
N VAL A 200 -7.41 -2.98 3.14
CA VAL A 200 -8.52 -2.47 3.92
C VAL A 200 -8.99 -1.14 3.33
N SER A 201 -10.30 -0.89 3.38
CA SER A 201 -10.89 0.34 2.84
C SER A 201 -10.74 1.50 3.83
N GLY A 202 -10.11 2.59 3.38
CA GLY A 202 -10.09 3.84 4.12
C GLY A 202 -11.50 4.43 4.28
N GLN A 203 -12.42 4.16 3.34
CA GLN A 203 -13.82 4.54 3.46
C GLN A 203 -14.50 3.75 4.59
N ARG A 204 -14.26 2.44 4.69
CA ARG A 204 -14.74 1.64 5.81
C ARG A 204 -14.19 2.16 7.14
N MET A 205 -12.89 2.49 7.21
CA MET A 205 -12.28 3.10 8.39
C MET A 205 -12.99 4.39 8.81
N TYR A 206 -13.22 5.31 7.86
CA TYR A 206 -13.93 6.56 8.13
C TYR A 206 -15.36 6.32 8.64
N ASN A 207 -16.08 5.37 8.04
CA ASN A 207 -17.46 5.05 8.44
C ASN A 207 -17.57 4.45 9.84
N LEU A 208 -16.52 3.81 10.35
CA LEU A 208 -16.46 3.24 11.70
C LEU A 208 -16.18 4.27 12.79
N LEU A 209 -15.71 5.47 12.43
CA LEU A 209 -15.42 6.54 13.38
C LEU A 209 -16.69 7.03 14.07
N SER A 210 -16.53 7.52 15.31
CA SER A 210 -17.57 8.31 15.98
C SER A 210 -17.82 9.62 15.23
N GLU A 211 -18.96 10.27 15.45
CA GLU A 211 -19.22 11.56 14.80
C GLU A 211 -18.23 12.65 15.24
N GLU A 212 -17.76 12.61 16.49
CA GLU A 212 -16.69 13.49 16.98
C GLU A 212 -15.38 13.25 16.22
N ASP A 213 -14.98 11.99 16.06
CA ASP A 213 -13.77 11.65 15.30
C ASP A 213 -13.92 12.04 13.83
N LYS A 214 -15.09 11.83 13.21
CA LYS A 214 -15.35 12.26 11.84
C LYS A 214 -15.22 13.77 11.67
N GLU A 215 -15.69 14.56 12.63
CA GLU A 215 -15.54 16.02 12.59
C GLU A 215 -14.05 16.41 12.70
N PHE A 216 -13.34 15.78 13.63
CA PHE A 216 -11.91 16.00 13.81
C PHE A 216 -11.10 15.67 12.54
N VAL A 217 -11.24 14.47 11.98
CA VAL A 217 -10.41 14.05 10.82
C VAL A 217 -10.78 14.77 9.52
N ARG A 218 -11.98 15.37 9.43
CA ARG A 218 -12.37 16.20 8.28
C ARG A 218 -11.67 17.55 8.25
N THR A 219 -11.13 17.99 9.38
CA THR A 219 -10.56 19.34 9.53
C THR A 219 -9.09 19.33 9.91
N ALA A 220 -8.59 18.24 10.50
CA ALA A 220 -7.18 18.06 10.83
C ALA A 220 -6.32 17.60 9.63
N LYS A 221 -5.02 17.87 9.70
CA LYS A 221 -4.02 17.45 8.71
C LYS A 221 -2.86 16.73 9.38
N VAL A 222 -2.20 15.86 8.63
CA VAL A 222 -1.03 15.09 9.04
C VAL A 222 0.20 15.64 8.33
N GLU A 223 1.24 15.95 9.11
CA GLU A 223 2.57 16.26 8.62
C GLU A 223 3.45 15.02 8.65
N TYR A 224 4.07 14.72 7.50
CA TYR A 224 5.04 13.63 7.38
C TYR A 224 6.46 14.13 7.59
N ALA A 225 7.32 13.27 8.15
CA ALA A 225 8.72 13.60 8.34
C ALA A 225 9.44 13.80 7.00
N PRO A 226 10.45 14.69 6.93
CA PRO A 226 11.33 14.75 5.78
C PRO A 226 12.12 13.44 5.64
N HIS A 227 12.38 13.02 4.40
CA HIS A 227 13.05 11.74 4.11
C HIS A 227 12.51 10.57 4.97
N PRO A 228 11.20 10.33 4.97
CA PRO A 228 10.52 9.59 6.04
C PRO A 228 11.05 8.17 6.25
N TYR A 229 11.43 7.49 5.17
CA TYR A 229 11.96 6.12 5.19
C TYR A 229 13.41 6.00 5.67
N ILE A 230 14.14 7.11 5.74
CA ILE A 230 15.44 7.21 6.41
C ILE A 230 15.20 7.64 7.86
N TRP A 231 14.36 8.66 8.08
CA TRP A 231 14.02 9.18 9.41
C TRP A 231 13.57 8.08 10.39
N MET A 232 12.66 7.21 9.96
CA MET A 232 12.13 6.13 10.81
C MET A 232 13.00 4.86 10.84
N SER A 233 14.14 4.81 10.13
CA SER A 233 14.88 3.55 9.93
C SER A 233 15.36 2.84 11.19
N PRO A 234 15.73 3.54 12.30
CA PRO A 234 16.11 2.86 13.55
C PRO A 234 14.93 2.56 14.47
N ALA A 235 13.73 3.06 14.15
CA ALA A 235 12.52 2.82 14.93
C ALA A 235 11.83 1.52 14.52
N HIS A 236 10.94 1.04 15.38
CA HIS A 236 10.27 -0.25 15.21
C HIS A 236 8.76 -0.09 15.07
N SER A 237 8.16 -0.95 14.24
CA SER A 237 6.71 -1.05 14.06
C SER A 237 6.05 -1.80 15.23
N ARG A 238 4.76 -1.50 15.42
CA ARG A 238 3.85 -2.30 16.26
C ARG A 238 3.67 -3.70 15.68
N SER A 239 3.25 -4.65 16.52
CA SER A 239 3.01 -6.05 16.17
C SER A 239 1.93 -6.26 15.10
N ASP A 240 0.92 -5.39 15.06
CA ASP A 240 -0.13 -5.39 14.04
C ASP A 240 0.30 -4.72 12.72
N GLY A 241 1.54 -4.21 12.63
CA GLY A 241 2.07 -3.50 11.48
C GLY A 241 1.50 -2.09 11.25
N LEU A 242 0.65 -1.58 12.14
CA LEU A 242 -0.06 -0.32 11.99
C LEU A 242 0.68 0.84 12.66
N GLY A 243 1.72 1.33 11.99
CA GLY A 243 2.54 2.43 12.47
C GLY A 243 3.65 2.02 13.44
N MET A 244 4.34 3.02 14.00
CA MET A 244 5.56 2.82 14.79
C MET A 244 5.32 2.92 16.30
N ILE A 245 6.22 2.34 17.07
CA ILE A 245 6.37 2.57 18.51
C ILE A 245 7.22 3.83 18.72
N SER A 246 6.83 4.67 19.68
CA SER A 246 7.58 5.89 20.03
C SER A 246 8.58 5.63 21.14
N GLU A 247 9.83 5.37 20.74
CA GLU A 247 10.98 5.15 21.64
C GLU A 247 12.07 6.23 21.49
N GLY A 248 11.83 7.24 20.66
CA GLY A 248 12.81 8.30 20.37
C GLY A 248 14.01 7.80 19.56
N LEU A 249 13.81 6.79 18.72
CA LEU A 249 14.85 6.15 17.90
C LEU A 249 14.95 6.75 16.50
N GLU A 250 14.06 7.66 16.14
CA GLU A 250 14.10 8.33 14.84
C GLU A 250 15.34 9.20 14.71
N LEU A 251 15.88 9.25 13.48
CA LEU A 251 17.09 10.02 13.23
C LEU A 251 16.84 11.52 13.41
N PRO A 252 17.75 12.26 14.08
CA PRO A 252 17.67 13.71 14.14
C PRO A 252 17.93 14.33 12.76
N ASN A 253 17.45 15.57 12.54
CA ASN A 253 17.63 16.29 11.27
C ASN A 253 19.10 16.38 10.82
N SER A 254 20.05 16.43 11.75
CA SER A 254 21.49 16.47 11.45
C SER A 254 22.03 15.21 10.77
N GLU A 255 21.32 14.10 10.86
CA GLU A 255 21.69 12.81 10.25
C GLU A 255 20.90 12.48 8.98
N LEU A 256 19.90 13.32 8.64
CA LEU A 256 19.14 13.21 7.41
C LEU A 256 19.87 13.87 6.24
N PRO A 257 19.58 13.46 4.99
CA PRO A 257 19.94 14.28 3.83
C PRO A 257 19.37 15.70 3.95
N PRO A 258 19.92 16.69 3.21
CA PRO A 258 19.43 18.06 3.26
C PRO A 258 17.90 18.14 3.14
N VAL A 259 17.29 18.87 4.06
CA VAL A 259 15.84 19.04 4.14
C VAL A 259 15.46 20.36 3.48
N ASN A 260 14.50 20.29 2.56
CA ASN A 260 13.82 21.44 1.99
C ASN A 260 12.41 21.48 2.59
N GLU A 261 12.09 22.54 3.32
CA GLU A 261 10.80 22.67 4.00
C GLU A 261 9.62 22.68 3.02
N ALA A 262 9.81 23.20 1.80
CA ALA A 262 8.77 23.22 0.77
C ALA A 262 8.39 21.81 0.26
N ASP A 263 9.24 20.82 0.50
CA ASP A 263 9.01 19.42 0.10
C ASP A 263 8.28 18.61 1.19
N ILE A 264 8.12 19.16 2.40
CA ILE A 264 7.39 18.50 3.49
C ILE A 264 5.91 18.41 3.12
N LYS A 265 5.34 17.21 3.25
CA LYS A 265 3.93 16.97 2.95
C LYS A 265 3.07 17.14 4.20
N ILE A 266 2.15 18.10 4.14
CA ILE A 266 1.07 18.29 5.12
C ILE A 266 -0.26 18.00 4.41
N LEU A 267 -0.80 16.80 4.61
CA LEU A 267 -1.97 16.30 3.87
C LEU A 267 -3.20 16.19 4.79
N PRO A 268 -4.42 16.35 4.27
CA PRO A 268 -5.63 16.07 5.05
C PRO A 268 -5.65 14.63 5.55
N MET A 269 -6.23 14.39 6.74
CA MET A 269 -6.38 13.03 7.29
C MET A 269 -7.39 12.19 6.50
N VAL A 270 -8.28 12.85 5.76
CA VAL A 270 -9.33 12.23 4.97
C VAL A 270 -9.19 12.65 3.51
N TRP A 271 -9.19 11.67 2.60
CA TRP A 271 -9.10 11.93 1.16
C TRP A 271 -10.44 11.62 0.50
N LYS A 272 -10.82 12.48 -0.45
CA LYS A 272 -12.08 12.39 -1.18
C LYS A 272 -11.89 11.58 -2.46
N ASN A 273 -12.73 10.58 -2.65
CA ASN A 273 -12.78 9.81 -3.88
C ASN A 273 -13.22 10.71 -5.04
N PRO A 274 -12.45 10.82 -6.13
CA PRO A 274 -12.73 11.76 -7.22
C PRO A 274 -13.93 11.36 -8.09
N VAL A 275 -14.41 10.12 -7.99
CA VAL A 275 -15.57 9.63 -8.75
C VAL A 275 -16.81 9.60 -7.87
N THR A 276 -16.73 8.95 -6.71
CA THR A 276 -17.91 8.74 -5.85
C THR A 276 -18.17 9.88 -4.88
N GLY A 277 -17.16 10.72 -4.61
CA GLY A 277 -17.21 11.76 -3.60
C GLY A 277 -17.15 11.25 -2.15
N ASN A 278 -17.07 9.93 -1.95
CA ASN A 278 -16.94 9.32 -0.64
C ASN A 278 -15.61 9.69 0.03
N LEU A 279 -15.61 9.68 1.37
CA LEU A 279 -14.46 10.04 2.19
C LEU A 279 -13.75 8.79 2.72
N SER A 280 -12.42 8.78 2.62
CA SER A 280 -11.56 7.72 3.15
C SER A 280 -10.63 8.28 4.22
N LEU A 281 -10.57 7.66 5.41
CA LEU A 281 -9.53 7.92 6.40
C LEU A 281 -8.21 7.39 5.85
N GLN A 282 -7.36 8.30 5.36
CA GLN A 282 -6.25 7.94 4.49
C GLN A 282 -4.97 8.60 5.02
N ILE A 283 -4.33 7.87 5.93
CA ILE A 283 -3.15 8.30 6.67
C ILE A 283 -2.10 7.21 6.54
N HIS A 284 -0.86 7.56 6.19
CA HIS A 284 0.24 6.61 6.24
C HIS A 284 0.78 6.54 7.68
N PRO A 285 0.57 5.45 8.44
CA PRO A 285 0.75 5.43 9.89
C PRO A 285 2.22 5.50 10.34
N SER A 286 3.18 5.01 9.55
CA SER A 286 4.58 4.94 10.01
C SER A 286 5.37 6.25 9.90
N ALA A 287 5.07 7.08 8.91
CA ALA A 287 5.89 8.24 8.53
C ALA A 287 5.46 9.56 9.21
N ILE A 288 4.49 9.50 10.11
CA ILE A 288 3.83 10.67 10.71
C ILE A 288 4.75 11.33 11.71
N LYS A 289 4.87 12.65 11.61
CA LYS A 289 5.65 13.48 12.52
C LYS A 289 4.78 14.37 13.40
N ALA A 290 3.69 14.91 12.87
CA ALA A 290 2.82 15.82 13.60
C ALA A 290 1.38 15.83 13.06
N ILE A 291 0.46 16.33 13.87
CA ILE A 291 -0.94 16.58 13.47
C ILE A 291 -1.25 18.07 13.65
N HIS A 292 -1.69 18.70 12.58
CA HIS A 292 -2.17 20.08 12.57
C HIS A 292 -3.65 20.06 12.95
N LEU A 293 -3.97 20.61 14.12
CA LEU A 293 -5.30 20.58 14.71
C LEU A 293 -6.20 21.68 14.11
N PRO A 294 -7.53 21.51 14.16
CA PRO A 294 -8.48 22.47 13.59
C PRO A 294 -8.41 23.87 14.22
N ASP A 295 -7.94 23.97 15.47
CA ASP A 295 -7.77 25.22 16.20
C ASP A 295 -6.45 25.96 15.87
N GLY A 296 -5.65 25.42 14.94
CA GLY A 296 -4.37 25.98 14.51
C GLY A 296 -3.16 25.55 15.33
N LYS A 297 -3.33 24.76 16.39
CA LYS A 297 -2.21 24.16 17.13
C LYS A 297 -1.62 22.98 16.35
N VAL A 298 -0.36 22.64 16.64
CA VAL A 298 0.30 21.46 16.08
C VAL A 298 0.68 20.51 17.20
N MET A 299 0.15 19.29 17.15
CA MET A 299 0.52 18.20 18.05
C MET A 299 1.81 17.57 17.54
N THR A 300 2.89 17.70 18.32
CA THR A 300 4.24 17.24 17.95
C THR A 300 4.81 16.16 18.85
N ASP A 301 4.11 15.79 19.93
CA ASP A 301 4.50 14.63 20.73
C ASP A 301 4.25 13.36 19.89
N LEU A 302 5.33 12.69 19.48
CA LEU A 302 5.24 11.54 18.58
C LEU A 302 4.44 10.38 19.17
N LYS A 303 4.43 10.22 20.49
CA LYS A 303 3.67 9.15 21.14
C LYS A 303 2.18 9.46 21.05
N GLU A 304 1.75 10.67 21.42
CA GLU A 304 0.36 11.11 21.31
C GLU A 304 -0.14 11.04 19.85
N VAL A 305 0.66 11.53 18.91
CA VAL A 305 0.34 11.52 17.47
C VAL A 305 0.12 10.09 16.96
N ARG A 306 1.04 9.17 17.25
CA ARG A 306 0.94 7.79 16.76
C ARG A 306 -0.15 7.00 17.46
N ASP A 307 -0.35 7.20 18.75
CA ASP A 307 -1.42 6.54 19.52
C ASP A 307 -2.80 7.01 19.03
N LEU A 308 -2.96 8.29 18.71
CA LEU A 308 -4.19 8.82 18.13
C LEU A 308 -4.48 8.20 16.75
N VAL A 309 -3.49 8.17 15.86
CA VAL A 309 -3.67 7.58 14.52
C VAL A 309 -3.96 6.08 14.60
N HIS A 310 -3.24 5.35 15.47
CA HIS A 310 -3.51 3.94 15.71
C HIS A 310 -4.94 3.71 16.19
N ARG A 311 -5.42 4.48 17.18
CA ARG A 311 -6.81 4.41 17.66
C ARG A 311 -7.84 4.61 16.54
N LEU A 312 -7.59 5.55 15.63
CA LEU A 312 -8.48 5.87 14.52
C LEU A 312 -8.50 4.77 13.44
N GLN A 313 -7.35 4.16 13.13
CA GLN A 313 -7.23 3.18 12.04
C GLN A 313 -7.40 1.72 12.48
N ARG A 314 -7.04 1.37 13.73
CA ARG A 314 -7.01 -0.02 14.22
C ARG A 314 -8.34 -0.77 14.08
N PRO A 315 -9.51 -0.15 14.34
CA PRO A 315 -10.79 -0.82 14.11
C PRO A 315 -11.02 -1.24 12.66
N GLY A 316 -10.46 -0.51 11.68
CA GLY A 316 -10.62 -0.82 10.27
C GLY A 316 -9.71 -1.93 9.75
N ILE A 317 -8.68 -2.32 10.50
CA ILE A 317 -7.88 -3.52 10.21
C ILE A 317 -8.35 -4.75 11.01
N ALA A 318 -9.50 -4.73 11.69
CA ALA A 318 -10.03 -5.94 12.33
C ALA A 318 -10.22 -7.07 11.30
N PRO A 319 -10.00 -8.35 11.64
CA PRO A 319 -9.91 -9.46 10.66
C PRO A 319 -11.06 -9.51 9.65
N LYS A 320 -12.30 -9.24 10.08
CA LYS A 320 -13.50 -9.24 9.21
C LYS A 320 -13.50 -8.15 8.13
N TYR A 321 -12.67 -7.11 8.23
CA TYR A 321 -12.60 -6.02 7.25
C TYR A 321 -11.38 -6.14 6.31
N VAL A 322 -10.54 -7.15 6.51
CA VAL A 322 -9.33 -7.37 5.72
C VAL A 322 -9.64 -8.24 4.51
N TYR A 323 -9.36 -7.72 3.31
CA TYR A 323 -9.31 -8.53 2.10
C TYR A 323 -7.87 -9.02 1.87
N ALA A 324 -7.62 -10.30 2.12
CA ALA A 324 -6.36 -10.96 1.80
C ALA A 324 -6.47 -11.60 0.40
N HIS A 325 -5.83 -11.00 -0.60
CA HIS A 325 -5.90 -11.51 -1.97
C HIS A 325 -5.14 -12.84 -2.10
N ASP A 326 -5.85 -13.89 -2.51
CA ASP A 326 -5.29 -15.19 -2.86
C ASP A 326 -4.85 -15.16 -4.33
N TRP A 327 -3.55 -14.92 -4.52
CA TRP A 327 -2.97 -14.66 -5.82
C TRP A 327 -3.02 -15.90 -6.73
N ALA A 328 -3.41 -15.70 -7.99
CA ALA A 328 -3.06 -16.62 -9.07
C ALA A 328 -2.01 -15.98 -10.00
N GLU A 329 -1.16 -16.80 -10.62
CA GLU A 329 -0.28 -16.30 -11.68
C GLU A 329 -1.10 -15.65 -12.81
N GLY A 330 -0.68 -14.47 -13.25
CA GLY A 330 -1.43 -13.67 -14.21
C GLY A 330 -2.48 -12.75 -13.59
N ASP A 331 -2.66 -12.72 -12.27
CA ASP A 331 -3.49 -11.69 -11.66
C ASP A 331 -2.79 -10.32 -11.70
N CYS A 332 -3.46 -9.35 -12.32
CA CYS A 332 -3.06 -7.94 -12.27
C CYS A 332 -4.03 -7.17 -11.37
N VAL A 333 -3.60 -6.90 -10.14
CA VAL A 333 -4.38 -6.13 -9.16
C VAL A 333 -4.10 -4.65 -9.37
N LEU A 334 -5.16 -3.89 -9.61
CA LEU A 334 -5.19 -2.45 -9.50
C LEU A 334 -5.81 -2.07 -8.17
N PHE A 335 -5.21 -1.14 -7.43
CA PHE A 335 -5.85 -0.59 -6.24
C PHE A 335 -5.78 0.94 -6.22
N ASN A 336 -6.89 1.54 -5.78
CA ASN A 336 -7.01 2.96 -5.50
C ASN A 336 -6.14 3.29 -4.28
N ASN A 337 -4.89 3.65 -4.53
CA ASN A 337 -3.89 3.97 -3.50
C ASN A 337 -4.32 5.15 -2.61
N GLN A 338 -5.26 5.98 -3.08
CA GLN A 338 -5.85 7.08 -2.32
C GLN A 338 -7.11 6.68 -1.53
N GLY A 339 -7.54 5.42 -1.58
CA GLY A 339 -8.74 4.95 -0.89
C GLY A 339 -8.56 3.68 -0.06
N VAL A 340 -7.41 3.01 -0.14
CA VAL A 340 -7.05 1.85 0.68
C VAL A 340 -5.70 2.04 1.33
N ILE A 341 -5.49 1.37 2.47
CA ILE A 341 -4.14 1.04 2.91
C ILE A 341 -3.94 -0.47 2.75
N HIS A 342 -2.69 -0.88 2.59
CA HIS A 342 -2.37 -2.27 2.32
C HIS A 342 -1.09 -2.72 3.03
N SER A 343 -0.93 -4.02 3.17
CA SER A 343 0.28 -4.64 3.71
C SER A 343 0.58 -5.92 2.97
N VAL A 344 1.87 -6.16 2.73
CA VAL A 344 2.33 -7.50 2.40
C VAL A 344 2.31 -8.38 3.64
N VAL A 345 2.06 -9.67 3.46
CA VAL A 345 1.95 -10.66 4.53
C VAL A 345 2.62 -11.96 4.12
N GLY A 346 3.37 -12.54 5.04
CA GLY A 346 3.95 -13.86 4.87
C GLY A 346 5.37 -13.97 5.41
N ALA A 347 5.73 -15.18 5.83
CA ALA A 347 7.10 -15.56 6.14
C ALA A 347 7.50 -16.68 5.18
N PHE A 348 8.51 -16.40 4.35
CA PHE A 348 8.98 -17.28 3.29
C PHE A 348 10.24 -18.02 3.71
N THR A 349 10.39 -19.26 3.25
CA THR A 349 11.70 -19.91 3.23
C THR A 349 12.53 -19.36 2.06
N PRO A 350 13.87 -19.51 2.08
CA PRO A 350 14.72 -19.11 0.95
C PRO A 350 14.40 -19.83 -0.38
N GLU A 351 13.81 -21.03 -0.30
CA GLU A 351 13.49 -21.88 -1.47
C GLU A 351 12.14 -21.51 -2.11
N GLU A 352 11.22 -20.92 -1.36
CA GLU A 352 9.91 -20.50 -1.85
C GLU A 352 10.04 -19.28 -2.75
N LYS A 353 9.79 -19.49 -4.04
CA LYS A 353 9.89 -18.44 -5.06
C LYS A 353 8.60 -17.63 -5.15
N ARG A 354 8.76 -16.30 -5.24
CA ARG A 354 7.69 -15.34 -5.49
C ARG A 354 8.24 -14.26 -6.40
N LEU A 355 7.57 -13.95 -7.51
CA LEU A 355 7.97 -12.86 -8.40
C LEU A 355 6.76 -12.05 -8.84
N PHE A 356 6.84 -10.75 -8.59
CA PHE A 356 5.78 -9.80 -8.86
C PHE A 356 6.36 -8.55 -9.54
N ARG A 357 5.53 -7.90 -10.36
CA ARG A 357 5.82 -6.57 -10.88
C ARG A 357 4.92 -5.53 -10.24
N GLN A 358 5.51 -4.48 -9.69
CA GLN A 358 4.80 -3.32 -9.15
C GLN A 358 5.01 -2.12 -10.05
N CYS A 359 3.95 -1.37 -10.34
CA CYS A 359 4.05 -0.04 -10.91
C CYS A 359 3.19 0.93 -10.11
N ASN A 360 3.83 1.93 -9.52
CA ASN A 360 3.17 3.10 -8.94
C ASN A 360 3.89 4.36 -9.44
N LEU A 361 3.13 5.40 -9.74
CA LEU A 361 3.66 6.62 -10.34
C LEU A 361 3.35 7.81 -9.45
N ALA A 362 4.32 8.69 -9.24
CA ALA A 362 4.11 9.92 -8.49
C ALA A 362 3.02 10.75 -9.17
N SER A 363 1.97 11.10 -8.44
CA SER A 363 0.83 11.84 -8.99
C SER A 363 1.27 13.23 -9.46
N GLY A 364 0.76 13.67 -10.60
CA GLY A 364 0.98 15.03 -11.11
C GLY A 364 0.32 16.10 -10.23
N GLU A 365 -0.68 15.70 -9.46
CA GLU A 365 -1.45 16.57 -8.56
C GLU A 365 -1.47 16.06 -7.12
N GLY A 366 -1.85 16.95 -6.20
CA GLY A 366 -2.03 16.64 -4.78
C GLY A 366 -3.22 15.71 -4.51
N VAL A 367 -3.46 15.41 -3.24
CA VAL A 367 -4.62 14.60 -2.83
C VAL A 367 -5.85 15.48 -2.64
N MET A 368 -7.03 15.02 -3.02
CA MET A 368 -8.26 15.78 -2.82
C MET A 368 -8.72 15.66 -1.37
N GLY A 369 -8.79 16.78 -0.65
CA GLY A 369 -9.31 16.84 0.71
C GLY A 369 -10.85 16.81 0.77
N PRO A 370 -11.43 16.78 1.98
CA PRO A 370 -12.88 16.71 2.17
C PRO A 370 -13.60 17.98 1.67
N ASP A 371 -12.90 19.12 1.59
CA ASP A 371 -13.39 20.39 1.06
C ASP A 371 -13.31 20.49 -0.48
N GLY A 372 -12.84 19.43 -1.15
CA GLY A 372 -12.68 19.38 -2.61
C GLY A 372 -11.44 20.08 -3.16
N LYS A 373 -10.54 20.58 -2.30
CA LYS A 373 -9.26 21.16 -2.73
C LYS A 373 -8.16 20.10 -2.84
N LEU A 374 -7.18 20.35 -3.69
CA LEU A 374 -5.97 19.53 -3.81
C LEU A 374 -4.90 20.03 -2.81
N TYR A 375 -4.27 19.10 -2.10
CA TYR A 375 -3.25 19.34 -1.07
C TYR A 375 -1.91 18.70 -1.42
#